data_AF-A0A9P7F837-F1
#
_entry.id   AF-A0A9P7F837-F1
#
_cell.length_a   1.000
_cell.length_b   1.000
_cell.length_c   1.000
_cell.angle_alpha   90.00
_cell.angle_beta   90.00
_cell.angle_gamma   90.00
#
_symmetry.space_group_name_H-M   'P 1'
#
loop_
_entity.id
_entity.type
_entity.pdbx_description
1 polymer ?
#
loop_
_entity_poly.entity_id
_entity_poly.type
_entity_poly.pdbx_seq_one_letter_code
_entity_poly.pdbx_strand_id
1 'polypeptide(L)'
;SHKFLGVIIDQELRFKEHADYALAKGTKYTLACNRMIRPTKELRGKWMRRLYQGVIIPKMLYAADIWCAGILAKEKSNKAGGRGARGFASQMARVQRMAALLITGAMHSTPTDLLDIHANIKPFQ
;
A
#
# COMPACT_ATOMS: atom_id res chain seq x y z
N SER A 1 -14.43 0.84 -17.91
CA SER A 1 -12.99 0.62 -17.68
C SER A 1 -12.58 -0.74 -18.22
N HIS A 2 -11.35 -0.88 -18.71
CA HIS A 2 -10.85 -2.14 -19.26
C HIS A 2 -9.64 -2.64 -18.47
N LYS A 3 -9.53 -3.95 -18.28
CA LYS A 3 -8.40 -4.56 -17.58
C LYS A 3 -7.37 -5.04 -18.60
N PHE A 4 -6.15 -4.48 -18.54
CA PHE A 4 -5.04 -4.86 -19.40
C PHE A 4 -3.82 -5.21 -18.55
N LEU A 5 -3.27 -6.42 -18.73
CA LEU A 5 -2.12 -6.94 -17.97
C LEU A 5 -2.24 -6.82 -16.44
N GLY A 6 -3.47 -6.80 -15.91
CA GLY A 6 -3.74 -6.65 -14.47
C GLY A 6 -3.97 -5.21 -14.00
N VAL A 7 -3.78 -4.22 -14.87
CA VAL A 7 -4.06 -2.80 -14.62
C VAL A 7 -5.47 -2.45 -15.12
N ILE A 8 -6.22 -1.68 -14.34
CA ILE A 8 -7.53 -1.16 -14.74
C ILE A 8 -7.30 0.19 -15.39
N ILE A 9 -7.48 0.25 -16.71
CA ILE A 9 -7.29 1.45 -17.51
C ILE A 9 -8.65 2.12 -17.70
N ASP A 10 -8.70 3.39 -17.35
CA ASP A 10 -9.82 4.28 -17.60
C ASP A 10 -9.58 5.06 -18.90
N GLN A 11 -10.64 5.39 -19.64
CA GLN A 11 -10.54 6.15 -20.89
C GLN A 11 -9.87 7.51 -20.68
N GLU A 12 -10.09 8.10 -19.51
CA GLU A 12 -9.48 9.37 -19.12
C GLU A 12 -8.11 9.24 -18.42
N LEU A 13 -7.54 8.03 -18.33
CA LEU A 13 -6.27 7.74 -17.66
C LEU A 13 -6.18 8.31 -16.22
N ARG A 14 -7.33 8.36 -15.52
CA ARG A 14 -7.42 8.88 -14.14
C ARG A 14 -6.95 7.87 -13.10
N PHE A 15 -7.01 6.57 -13.41
CA PHE A 15 -6.58 5.45 -12.58
C PHE A 15 -7.14 5.40 -11.13
N LYS A 16 -8.19 6.15 -10.80
CA LYS A 16 -8.81 6.13 -9.46
C LYS A 16 -9.35 4.76 -9.09
N GLU A 17 -10.08 4.12 -10.01
CA GLU A 17 -10.59 2.77 -9.83
C GLU A 17 -9.46 1.75 -9.61
N HIS A 18 -8.33 1.95 -10.29
CA HIS A 18 -7.17 1.09 -10.10
C HIS A 18 -6.47 1.30 -8.75
N ALA A 19 -6.39 2.54 -8.28
CA ALA A 19 -5.87 2.86 -6.94
C ALA A 19 -6.70 2.16 -5.84
N ASP A 20 -8.03 2.26 -5.91
CA ASP A 20 -8.91 1.57 -4.96
C ASP A 20 -8.78 0.04 -5.05
N TYR A 21 -8.65 -0.48 -6.28
CA TYR A 21 -8.36 -1.90 -6.50
C TYR A 21 -7.02 -2.34 -5.88
N ALA A 22 -5.96 -1.55 -6.04
CA ALA A 22 -4.64 -1.82 -5.47
C ALA A 22 -4.69 -1.84 -3.94
N LEU A 23 -5.43 -0.91 -3.32
CA LEU A 23 -5.62 -0.85 -1.87
C LEU A 23 -6.39 -2.05 -1.33
N ALA A 24 -7.50 -2.40 -1.98
CA ALA A 24 -8.29 -3.57 -1.61
C ALA A 24 -7.43 -4.84 -1.70
N LYS A 25 -6.60 -4.94 -2.74
CA LYS A 25 -5.66 -6.04 -2.94
C LYS A 25 -4.60 -6.09 -1.84
N GLY A 26 -3.92 -4.96 -1.55
CA GLY A 26 -2.92 -4.88 -0.47
C GLY A 26 -3.51 -5.25 0.90
N THR A 27 -4.71 -4.76 1.20
CA THR A 27 -5.43 -5.07 2.44
C THR A 27 -5.77 -6.56 2.52
N LYS A 28 -6.30 -7.15 1.44
CA LYS A 28 -6.63 -8.58 1.36
C LYS A 28 -5.41 -9.45 1.64
N TYR A 29 -4.27 -9.18 1.00
CA TYR A 29 -3.05 -9.95 1.21
C TYR A 29 -2.47 -9.75 2.62
N THR A 30 -2.53 -8.54 3.17
CA THR A 30 -2.10 -8.26 4.55
C THR A 30 -2.89 -9.08 5.56
N LEU A 31 -4.22 -9.12 5.41
CA LEU A 31 -5.10 -9.92 6.28
C LEU A 31 -4.87 -11.42 6.11
N ALA A 32 -4.66 -11.89 4.88
CA ALA A 32 -4.34 -13.29 4.61
C ALA A 32 -3.01 -13.71 5.27
N CYS A 33 -1.96 -12.90 5.12
CA CYS A 33 -0.66 -13.13 5.77
C CYS A 33 -0.80 -13.12 7.30
N ASN A 34 -1.57 -12.18 7.86
CA ASN A 34 -1.84 -12.15 9.30
C ASN A 34 -2.46 -13.45 9.80
N ARG A 35 -3.49 -13.97 9.11
CA ARG A 35 -4.16 -15.22 9.49
C ARG A 35 -3.20 -16.41 9.48
N MET A 36 -2.32 -16.48 8.48
CA MET A 36 -1.34 -17.55 8.36
C MET A 36 -0.27 -17.53 9.46
N ILE A 37 0.14 -16.36 9.92
CA ILE A 37 1.27 -16.20 10.87
C ILE A 37 0.79 -16.23 12.33
N ARG A 38 -0.50 -16.00 12.61
CA ARG A 38 -1.09 -16.07 13.97
C ARG A 38 -0.69 -17.30 14.82
N PRO A 39 -0.64 -18.54 14.29
CA PRO A 39 -0.22 -19.70 15.09
C PRO A 39 1.26 -19.69 15.49
N THR A 40 2.11 -18.90 14.82
CA THR A 40 3.57 -18.90 15.01
C THR A 40 4.01 -17.65 15.78
N LYS A 41 3.78 -17.62 17.10
CA LYS A 41 4.04 -16.43 17.95
C LYS A 41 5.50 -15.96 17.93
N GLU A 42 6.46 -16.88 17.91
CA GLU A 42 7.87 -16.57 18.17
C GLU A 42 8.62 -15.93 16.99
N LEU A 43 8.15 -16.14 15.76
CA LEU A 43 8.83 -15.62 14.55
C LEU A 43 7.93 -14.67 13.73
N ARG A 44 6.80 -14.26 14.31
CA ARG A 44 5.72 -13.55 13.63
C ARG A 44 6.17 -12.30 12.88
N GLY A 45 6.94 -11.43 13.54
CA GLY A 45 7.36 -10.15 12.95
C GLY A 45 8.29 -10.32 11.75
N LYS A 46 9.29 -11.21 11.86
CA LYS A 46 10.28 -11.46 10.79
C LYS A 46 9.62 -12.04 9.53
N TRP A 47 8.72 -13.01 9.69
CA TRP A 47 8.01 -13.60 8.55
C TRP A 47 7.01 -12.63 7.95
N MET A 48 6.29 -11.87 8.78
CA MET A 48 5.35 -10.86 8.29
C MET A 48 6.06 -9.79 7.47
N ARG A 49 7.23 -9.32 7.94
CA ARG A 49 8.05 -8.36 7.20
C ARG A 49 8.50 -8.91 5.85
N ARG A 50 8.97 -10.17 5.81
CA ARG A 50 9.36 -10.84 4.57
C ARG A 50 8.20 -10.97 3.58
N LEU A 51 7.02 -11.34 4.05
CA LEU A 51 5.82 -11.44 3.21
C LEU A 51 5.35 -10.07 2.73
N TYR A 52 5.44 -9.05 3.58
CA TYR A 52 5.12 -7.69 3.19
C TYR A 52 6.03 -7.21 2.05
N GLN A 53 7.35 -7.34 2.21
CA GLN A 53 8.33 -6.91 1.21
C GLN A 53 8.29 -7.77 -0.07
N GLY A 54 8.17 -9.09 0.06
CA GLY A 54 8.26 -10.01 -1.07
C GLY A 54 6.95 -10.26 -1.81
N VAL A 55 5.79 -10.06 -1.17
CA VAL A 55 4.48 -10.42 -1.73
C VAL A 55 3.54 -9.23 -1.77
N ILE A 56 3.33 -8.56 -0.64
CA ILE A 56 2.28 -7.53 -0.53
C ILE A 56 2.66 -6.30 -1.36
N ILE A 57 3.87 -5.76 -1.19
CA ILE A 57 4.34 -4.59 -1.94
C ILE A 57 4.30 -4.85 -3.45
N PRO A 58 4.91 -5.92 -4.01
CA PRO A 58 4.91 -6.13 -5.45
C PRO A 58 3.52 -6.39 -6.03
N LYS A 59 2.62 -7.06 -5.29
CA LYS A 59 1.24 -7.32 -5.76
C LYS A 59 0.36 -6.08 -5.74
N MET A 60 0.60 -5.18 -4.78
CA MET A 60 -0.12 -3.92 -4.59
C MET A 60 0.36 -2.84 -5.54
N LEU A 61 1.68 -2.68 -5.69
CA LEU A 61 2.32 -1.64 -6.50
C LEU A 61 2.66 -2.11 -7.92
N TYR A 62 2.05 -3.20 -8.39
CA TYR A 62 2.29 -3.67 -9.75
C TYR A 62 1.95 -2.57 -10.76
N ALA A 63 2.88 -2.31 -11.69
CA ALA A 63 2.76 -1.26 -12.69
C ALA A 63 2.56 0.16 -12.13
N ALA A 64 2.97 0.41 -10.88
CA ALA A 64 2.82 1.72 -10.23
C ALA A 64 3.33 2.87 -11.11
N ASP A 65 4.43 2.68 -11.83
CA ASP A 65 4.97 3.73 -12.71
C ASP A 65 3.98 4.20 -13.79
N ILE A 66 3.10 3.33 -14.28
CA ILE A 66 2.12 3.66 -15.33
C ILE A 66 0.97 4.47 -14.74
N TRP A 67 0.38 3.99 -13.65
CA TRP A 67 -0.84 4.58 -13.11
C TRP A 67 -0.58 5.68 -12.07
N CYS A 68 0.53 5.64 -11.33
CA CYS A 68 0.98 6.77 -10.51
C CYS A 68 1.39 7.97 -11.37
N ALA A 69 2.05 7.75 -12.52
CA ALA A 69 2.39 8.84 -13.43
C ALA A 69 1.13 9.57 -13.93
N GLY A 70 0.05 8.85 -14.24
CA GLY A 70 -1.23 9.46 -14.61
C GLY A 70 -1.84 10.32 -13.49
N ILE A 71 -1.75 9.86 -12.23
CA ILE A 71 -2.21 10.61 -11.05
C ILE A 71 -1.38 11.88 -10.84
N LEU A 72 -0.06 11.80 -11.01
CA LEU A 72 0.89 12.90 -10.82
C LEU A 72 0.88 13.91 -11.98
N ALA A 73 0.72 13.45 -13.23
CA ALA A 73 0.73 14.31 -14.41
C ALA A 73 -0.47 15.28 -14.43
N LYS A 74 -1.64 14.83 -13.99
CA LYS A 74 -2.85 15.66 -13.92
C LYS A 74 -2.77 16.71 -12.80
N GLU A 75 -1.89 16.52 -11.82
CA GLU A 75 -1.63 17.48 -10.75
C GLU A 75 -0.91 18.74 -11.26
N LYS A 76 0.04 18.58 -12.19
CA LYS A 76 0.75 19.73 -12.79
C LYS A 76 -0.16 20.66 -13.60
N SER A 77 -1.26 20.13 -14.12
CA SER A 77 -2.22 20.89 -14.94
C SER A 77 -3.23 21.68 -14.11
N ASN A 78 -3.46 21.33 -12.85
CA ASN A 78 -4.52 21.93 -12.04
C ASN A 78 -3.88 22.80 -10.94
N LYS A 79 -4.04 24.12 -11.02
CA LYS A 79 -3.48 25.09 -10.05
C LYS A 79 -3.94 24.89 -8.59
N ALA A 80 -4.87 23.96 -8.34
CA ALA A 80 -5.26 23.48 -7.02
C ALA A 80 -4.55 22.13 -6.73
N GLY A 81 -3.37 22.23 -6.13
CA GLY A 81 -2.36 21.17 -6.04
C GLY A 81 -2.67 19.95 -5.17
N GLY A 82 -1.79 18.95 -5.30
CA GLY A 82 -1.46 17.93 -4.29
C GLY A 82 -2.49 16.85 -3.97
N ARG A 83 -3.79 17.13 -4.07
CA ARG A 83 -4.81 16.32 -3.37
C ARG A 83 -4.95 14.90 -3.91
N GLY A 84 -4.78 14.69 -5.22
CA GLY A 84 -4.91 13.37 -5.85
C GLY A 84 -3.76 12.42 -5.48
N ALA A 85 -2.52 12.86 -5.69
CA ALA A 85 -1.34 12.06 -5.40
C ALA A 85 -1.13 11.87 -3.88
N ARG A 86 -1.34 12.92 -3.08
CA ARG A 86 -1.28 12.82 -1.61
C ARG A 86 -2.37 11.92 -1.04
N GLY A 87 -3.58 11.97 -1.63
CA GLY A 87 -4.67 11.07 -1.26
C GLY A 87 -4.28 9.61 -1.50
N PHE A 88 -3.68 9.33 -2.65
CA PHE A 88 -3.19 8.00 -2.99
C PHE A 88 -2.06 7.51 -2.07
N ALA A 89 -1.02 8.34 -1.86
CA ALA A 89 0.08 8.01 -0.94
C ALA A 89 -0.44 7.76 0.48
N SER A 90 -1.39 8.59 0.96
CA SER A 90 -2.07 8.41 2.24
C SER A 90 -2.84 7.09 2.31
N GLN A 91 -3.50 6.68 1.22
CA GLN A 91 -4.19 5.40 1.18
C GLN A 91 -3.20 4.22 1.26
N MET A 92 -2.06 4.26 0.55
CA MET A 92 -1.04 3.21 0.64
C MET A 92 -0.38 3.17 2.03
N ALA A 93 -0.19 4.32 2.64
CA ALA A 93 0.28 4.44 4.02
C ALA A 93 -0.66 3.75 5.02
N ARG A 94 -1.97 3.64 4.74
CA ARG A 94 -2.90 2.87 5.59
C ARG A 94 -2.58 1.38 5.56
N VAL A 95 -2.31 0.82 4.38
CA VAL A 95 -1.92 -0.60 4.24
C VAL A 95 -0.58 -0.86 4.89
N GLN A 96 0.38 0.07 4.73
CA GLN A 96 1.66 0.00 5.42
C GLN A 96 1.51 0.04 6.93
N ARG A 97 0.73 0.97 7.49
CA ARG A 97 0.47 1.06 8.94
C ARG A 97 -0.13 -0.25 9.47
N MET A 98 -1.07 -0.85 8.73
CA MET A 98 -1.62 -2.16 9.08
C MET A 98 -0.52 -3.24 9.11
N ALA A 99 0.35 -3.29 8.10
CA ALA A 99 1.46 -4.24 8.09
C ALA A 99 2.44 -3.98 9.24
N ALA A 100 2.79 -2.72 9.50
CA ALA A 100 3.71 -2.31 10.56
C ALA A 100 3.22 -2.75 11.94
N LEU A 101 1.95 -2.50 12.25
CA LEU A 101 1.30 -2.98 13.49
C LEU A 101 1.36 -4.51 13.63
N LEU A 102 1.23 -5.24 12.53
CA LEU A 102 1.27 -6.71 12.54
C LEU A 102 2.69 -7.27 12.65
N ILE A 103 3.69 -6.53 12.17
CA ILE A 103 5.10 -6.86 12.28
C ILE A 103 5.58 -6.62 13.71
N THR A 104 5.23 -5.47 14.29
CA THR A 104 5.70 -5.05 15.63
C THR A 104 4.84 -5.60 16.76
N GLY A 105 3.55 -5.87 16.51
CA GLY A 105 2.59 -6.21 17.56
C GLY A 105 2.23 -5.02 18.46
N ALA A 106 2.56 -3.80 18.06
CA ALA A 106 2.35 -2.59 18.85
C ALA A 106 0.87 -2.17 18.93
N MET A 107 0.55 -1.28 19.87
CA MET A 107 -0.80 -0.76 20.06
C MET A 107 -1.27 0.09 18.87
N HIS A 108 -2.57 0.08 18.58
CA HIS A 108 -3.15 0.88 17.50
C HIS A 108 -2.95 2.40 17.67
N SER A 109 -2.71 2.88 18.90
CA SER A 109 -2.41 4.28 19.23
C SER A 109 -0.97 4.70 18.92
N THR A 110 -0.08 3.76 18.57
CA THR A 110 1.32 4.09 18.31
C THR A 110 1.49 4.97 17.06
N PRO A 111 2.37 5.97 17.08
CA PRO A 111 2.66 6.80 15.91
C PRO A 111 3.19 5.97 14.73
N THR A 112 2.81 6.32 13.48
CA THR A 112 3.23 5.58 12.27
C THR A 112 4.75 5.63 12.09
N ASP A 113 5.38 6.77 12.35
CA ASP A 113 6.81 6.96 12.16
C ASP A 113 7.63 6.01 13.05
N LEU A 114 7.20 5.85 14.31
CA LEU A 114 7.82 4.90 15.23
C LEU A 114 7.60 3.45 14.79
N LEU A 115 6.41 3.13 14.28
CA LEU A 115 6.11 1.80 13.75
C LEU A 115 7.00 1.43 12.56
N ASP A 116 7.21 2.36 11.63
CA ASP A 116 8.02 2.14 10.44
C ASP A 116 9.49 1.90 10.80
N ILE A 117 10.02 2.69 11.74
CA ILE A 117 11.37 2.51 12.29
C ILE A 117 11.49 1.13 12.95
N HIS A 118 10.54 0.77 13.81
CA HIS A 118 10.61 -0.48 14.57
C HIS A 118 10.35 -1.72 13.69
N ALA A 119 9.52 -1.60 12.65
CA ALA A 119 9.28 -2.64 11.66
C ALA A 119 10.42 -2.76 10.63
N ASN A 120 11.36 -1.80 10.59
CA ASN A 120 12.41 -1.66 9.59
C ASN A 120 11.84 -1.70 8.15
N ILE A 121 10.80 -0.89 7.92
CA ILE A 121 10.16 -0.72 6.62
C ILE A 121 10.26 0.76 6.20
N LYS A 122 10.43 1.01 4.91
CA LYS A 122 10.56 2.38 4.38
C LYS A 122 9.19 3.09 4.45
N PRO A 123 9.09 4.32 4.96
CA PRO A 123 7.85 5.08 4.94
C PRO A 123 7.40 5.38 3.50
N PHE A 124 6.08 5.32 3.24
CA PHE A 124 5.49 5.89 2.02
C PHE A 124 5.50 7.41 2.13
N GLN A 125 6.19 8.08 1.19
CA GLN A 125 6.24 9.54 1.05
C GLN A 125 5.55 9.98 -0.24
#